data_AF-A0A1U7DAM8-F1
#
_entry.id   AF-A0A1U7DAM8-F1
#
_cell.length_a   1.000
_cell.length_b   1.000
_cell.length_c   1.000
_cell.angle_alpha   90.00
_cell.angle_beta   90.00
_cell.angle_gamma   90.00
#
_symmetry.space_group_name_H-M   'P 1'
#
loop_
_entity.id
_entity.type
_entity.pdbx_description
1 polymer ?
#
loop_
_entity_poly.entity_id
_entity_poly.type
_entity_poly.pdbx_seq_one_letter_code
_entity_poly.pdbx_strand_id
1 'polypeptide(L)'
;MRNVKRQLVFVLSLAGAFWMLLVIAGWLTDDQTLVRNGENQYGTVPSTALCIGLLFLGLGLTTRSWHRARPVAIGAALTAAAVAMGSQMLLQVAAEGLDDPVALSSRDFMSPATSVGIMFASLTLMLSLGPASRAAGCLLAVLGLSVFVGISLLNPFVVGSIFNLPGLQGMSFYTAVALSMFFLNQLLWIDAHPADAALEA
;
A
#
# COMPACT_ATOMS: atom_id res chain seq x y z
N MET A 1 19.77 10.99 -17.72
CA MET A 1 19.41 10.00 -16.67
C MET A 1 18.09 10.30 -15.94
N ARG A 2 17.77 11.56 -15.57
CA ARG A 2 16.52 11.90 -14.87
C ARG A 2 15.23 11.41 -15.58
N ASN A 3 15.15 11.54 -16.90
CA ASN A 3 13.98 11.06 -17.66
C ASN A 3 13.78 9.54 -17.58
N VAL A 4 14.87 8.76 -17.57
CA VAL A 4 14.81 7.29 -17.43
C VAL A 4 14.28 6.90 -16.05
N LYS A 5 14.75 7.56 -14.98
CA LYS A 5 14.24 7.31 -13.62
C LYS A 5 12.74 7.63 -13.51
N ARG A 6 12.29 8.76 -14.09
CA ARG A 6 10.86 9.12 -14.11
C ARG A 6 10.01 8.12 -14.90
N GLN A 7 10.48 7.66 -16.05
CA GLN A 7 9.82 6.62 -16.83
C GLN A 7 9.76 5.29 -16.07
N LEU A 8 10.85 4.90 -15.42
CA LEU A 8 10.89 3.70 -14.59
C LEU A 8 9.85 3.78 -13.46
N VAL A 9 9.81 4.90 -12.72
CA VAL A 9 8.83 5.10 -11.65
C VAL A 9 7.40 5.04 -12.18
N PHE A 10 7.14 5.65 -13.33
CA PHE A 10 5.83 5.61 -13.97
C PHE A 10 5.41 4.18 -14.35
N VAL A 11 6.33 3.42 -14.96
CA VAL A 11 6.08 2.02 -15.37
C VAL A 11 5.86 1.13 -14.15
N LEU A 12 6.69 1.27 -13.11
CA LEU A 12 6.53 0.53 -11.85
C LEU A 12 5.20 0.88 -11.16
N SER A 13 4.81 2.15 -11.17
CA SER A 13 3.50 2.58 -10.67
C SER A 13 2.35 1.95 -11.44
N LEU A 14 2.43 1.93 -12.78
CA LEU A 14 1.38 1.34 -13.60
C LEU A 14 1.32 -0.18 -13.41
N ALA A 15 2.47 -0.86 -13.35
CA ALA A 15 2.56 -2.29 -13.09
C ALA A 15 2.01 -2.67 -11.72
N GLY A 16 2.36 -1.90 -10.67
CA GLY A 16 1.84 -2.11 -9.31
C GLY A 16 0.34 -1.90 -9.24
N ALA A 17 -0.20 -0.84 -9.85
CA ALA A 17 -1.63 -0.60 -9.92
C ALA A 17 -2.37 -1.70 -10.71
N PHE A 18 -1.82 -2.11 -11.86
CA PHE A 18 -2.37 -3.20 -12.67
C PHE A 18 -2.38 -4.53 -11.91
N TRP A 19 -1.31 -4.85 -11.19
CA TRP A 19 -1.26 -6.03 -10.35
C TRP A 19 -2.37 -6.03 -9.29
N MET A 20 -2.63 -4.88 -8.64
CA MET A 20 -3.74 -4.78 -7.70
C MET A 20 -5.11 -4.93 -8.36
N LEU A 21 -5.28 -4.51 -9.62
CA LEU A 21 -6.50 -4.80 -10.39
C LEU A 21 -6.67 -6.29 -10.67
N LEU A 22 -5.58 -7.01 -10.95
CA LEU A 22 -5.62 -8.47 -11.10
C LEU A 22 -6.02 -9.17 -9.80
N VAL A 23 -5.53 -8.68 -8.65
CA VAL A 23 -5.96 -9.19 -7.33
C VAL A 23 -7.46 -9.00 -7.13
N ILE A 24 -8.00 -7.82 -7.48
CA ILE A 24 -9.44 -7.55 -7.42
C ILE A 24 -10.22 -8.47 -8.36
N ALA A 25 -9.74 -8.65 -9.59
CA ALA A 25 -10.36 -9.55 -10.56
C ALA A 25 -10.36 -11.00 -10.06
N GLY A 26 -9.25 -11.45 -9.45
CA GLY A 26 -9.14 -12.75 -8.82
C GLY A 26 -10.18 -12.95 -7.73
N TRP A 27 -10.37 -11.94 -6.88
CA TRP A 27 -11.40 -12.00 -5.83
C TRP A 27 -12.82 -12.08 -6.42
N LEU A 28 -13.12 -11.30 -7.47
CA LEU A 28 -14.43 -11.32 -8.14
C LEU A 28 -14.73 -12.63 -8.90
N THR A 29 -13.68 -13.36 -9.30
CA THR A 29 -13.79 -14.62 -10.05
C THR A 29 -13.56 -15.85 -9.18
N ASP A 30 -13.33 -15.65 -7.87
CA ASP A 30 -12.92 -16.68 -6.91
C ASP A 30 -11.62 -17.42 -7.29
N ASP A 31 -10.77 -16.79 -8.12
CA ASP A 31 -9.45 -17.31 -8.46
C ASP A 31 -8.46 -17.02 -7.33
N GLN A 32 -8.23 -18.06 -6.52
CA GLN A 32 -7.35 -17.97 -5.36
C GLN A 32 -5.89 -17.72 -5.73
N THR A 33 -5.43 -18.08 -6.93
CA THR A 33 -4.02 -17.90 -7.33
C THR A 33 -3.65 -16.41 -7.49
N LEU A 34 -4.64 -15.59 -7.85
CA LEU A 34 -4.49 -14.15 -8.01
C LEU A 34 -4.58 -13.38 -6.68
N VAL A 35 -5.16 -13.98 -5.65
CA VAL A 35 -5.44 -13.32 -4.37
C VAL A 35 -4.43 -13.72 -3.27
N ARG A 36 -3.89 -14.94 -3.35
CA ARG A 36 -2.92 -15.52 -2.40
C ARG A 36 -1.87 -16.36 -3.12
N ASN A 37 -0.71 -16.54 -2.49
CA ASN A 37 0.40 -17.33 -3.05
C ASN A 37 0.28 -18.85 -2.78
N GLY A 38 -0.56 -19.27 -1.84
CA GLY A 38 -0.86 -20.69 -1.59
C GLY A 38 -2.20 -20.88 -0.87
N GLU A 39 -2.77 -22.08 -0.94
CA GLU A 39 -4.12 -22.39 -0.44
C GLU A 39 -4.32 -22.03 1.04
N ASN A 40 -3.30 -22.32 1.87
CA ASN A 40 -3.32 -22.09 3.32
C ASN A 40 -2.77 -20.71 3.74
N GLN A 41 -2.59 -19.78 2.80
CA GLN A 41 -2.07 -18.44 3.09
C GLN A 41 -3.19 -17.39 3.11
N TYR A 42 -2.96 -16.30 3.85
CA TYR A 42 -3.88 -15.17 3.84
C TYR A 42 -3.95 -14.53 2.45
N GLY A 43 -5.17 -14.23 2.00
CA GLY A 43 -5.45 -13.55 0.75
C GLY A 43 -5.50 -12.03 0.90
N THR A 44 -5.24 -11.33 -0.20
CA THR A 44 -5.37 -9.86 -0.25
C THR A 44 -6.82 -9.48 -0.48
N VAL A 45 -7.46 -8.82 0.47
CA VAL A 45 -8.84 -8.37 0.31
C VAL A 45 -8.97 -7.22 -0.71
N PRO A 46 -10.11 -7.05 -1.40
CA PRO A 46 -10.27 -6.03 -2.44
C PRO A 46 -10.02 -4.60 -1.96
N SER A 47 -10.40 -4.27 -0.72
CA SER A 47 -10.15 -2.95 -0.13
C SER A 47 -8.67 -2.64 0.00
N THR A 48 -7.85 -3.65 0.36
CA THR A 48 -6.38 -3.55 0.43
C THR A 48 -5.79 -3.31 -0.95
N ALA A 49 -6.19 -4.12 -1.92
CA ALA A 49 -5.72 -3.99 -3.30
C ALA A 49 -6.08 -2.61 -3.88
N LEU A 50 -7.31 -2.14 -3.67
CA LEU A 50 -7.76 -0.82 -4.12
C LEU A 50 -6.93 0.29 -3.50
N CYS A 51 -6.70 0.26 -2.19
CA CYS A 51 -5.88 1.27 -1.50
C CYS A 51 -4.44 1.31 -2.03
N ILE A 52 -3.80 0.16 -2.18
CA ILE A 52 -2.43 0.07 -2.70
C ILE A 52 -2.39 0.52 -4.17
N GLY A 53 -3.39 0.14 -4.97
CA GLY A 53 -3.53 0.59 -6.36
C GLY A 53 -3.65 2.12 -6.47
N LEU A 54 -4.47 2.74 -5.61
CA LEU A 54 -4.59 4.20 -5.53
C LEU A 54 -3.25 4.87 -5.18
N LEU A 55 -2.50 4.31 -4.24
CA LEU A 55 -1.17 4.84 -3.87
C LEU A 55 -0.20 4.78 -5.06
N PHE A 56 -0.14 3.64 -5.77
CA PHE A 56 0.68 3.49 -6.97
C PHE A 56 0.29 4.47 -8.08
N LEU A 57 -1.02 4.62 -8.36
CA LEU A 57 -1.53 5.56 -9.34
C LEU A 57 -1.22 7.01 -8.95
N GLY A 58 -1.43 7.37 -7.68
CA GLY A 58 -1.10 8.69 -7.14
C GLY A 58 0.36 9.03 -7.37
N LEU A 59 1.28 8.12 -7.00
CA LEU A 59 2.70 8.30 -7.24
C LEU A 59 3.02 8.39 -8.75
N GLY A 60 2.44 7.52 -9.58
CA GLY A 60 2.68 7.47 -11.01
C GLY A 60 2.27 8.76 -11.72
N LEU A 61 1.11 9.33 -11.39
CA LEU A 61 0.62 10.57 -12.00
C LEU A 61 1.55 11.77 -11.73
N THR A 62 2.22 11.79 -10.57
CA THR A 62 3.15 12.88 -10.20
C THR A 62 4.42 12.90 -11.04
N THR A 63 4.76 11.81 -11.74
CA THR A 63 5.94 11.74 -12.63
C THR A 63 5.78 12.56 -13.92
N ARG A 64 4.54 12.79 -14.38
CA ARG A 64 4.26 13.53 -15.63
C ARG A 64 4.02 15.02 -15.40
N SER A 65 3.23 15.36 -14.38
CA SER A 65 2.87 16.75 -14.08
C SER A 65 2.74 16.95 -12.58
N TRP A 66 3.85 17.26 -11.94
CA TRP A 66 3.94 17.47 -10.48
C TRP A 66 2.83 18.39 -9.94
N HIS A 67 2.73 19.61 -10.48
CA HIS A 67 1.82 20.63 -9.95
C HIS A 67 0.33 20.25 -10.11
N ARG A 68 -0.05 19.63 -11.23
CA ARG A 68 -1.45 19.25 -11.49
C ARG A 68 -1.84 17.95 -10.80
N ALA A 69 -0.90 17.00 -10.69
CA ALA A 69 -1.18 15.67 -10.13
C ALA A 69 -1.02 15.62 -8.61
N ARG A 70 -0.31 16.56 -7.98
CA ARG A 70 -0.14 16.61 -6.52
C ARG A 70 -1.46 16.55 -5.74
N PRO A 71 -2.50 17.35 -6.02
CA PRO A 71 -3.77 17.24 -5.28
C PRO A 71 -4.44 15.88 -5.46
N VAL A 72 -4.34 15.28 -6.65
CA VAL A 72 -4.88 13.94 -6.92
C VAL A 72 -4.14 12.87 -6.12
N ALA A 73 -2.82 12.94 -6.06
CA ALA A 73 -1.99 12.01 -5.29
C ALA A 73 -2.24 12.13 -3.77
N ILE A 74 -2.43 13.36 -3.27
CA ILE A 74 -2.82 13.59 -1.88
C ILE A 74 -4.22 13.04 -1.62
N GLY A 75 -5.17 13.28 -2.52
CA GLY A 75 -6.52 12.72 -2.43
C GLY A 75 -6.50 11.19 -2.37
N ALA A 76 -5.73 10.54 -3.25
CA ALA A 76 -5.55 9.09 -3.25
C ALA A 76 -4.95 8.58 -1.93
N ALA A 77 -3.93 9.26 -1.39
CA ALA A 77 -3.34 8.91 -0.09
C ALA A 77 -4.34 9.06 1.06
N LEU A 78 -5.10 10.15 1.09
CA LEU A 78 -6.12 10.40 2.11
C LEU A 78 -7.26 9.38 2.02
N THR A 79 -7.72 9.04 0.82
CA THR A 79 -8.72 8.00 0.61
C THR A 79 -8.22 6.64 1.09
N ALA A 80 -7.00 6.25 0.72
CA ALA A 80 -6.40 4.99 1.18
C ALA A 80 -6.26 4.94 2.70
N ALA A 81 -5.80 6.02 3.33
CA ALA A 81 -5.71 6.13 4.79
C ALA A 81 -7.10 6.07 5.46
N ALA A 82 -8.10 6.76 4.90
CA ALA A 82 -9.46 6.76 5.42
C ALA A 82 -10.10 5.37 5.35
N VAL A 83 -9.92 4.64 4.24
CA VAL A 83 -10.40 3.25 4.10
C VAL A 83 -9.69 2.33 5.09
N ALA A 84 -8.38 2.48 5.26
CA ALA A 84 -7.61 1.70 6.24
C ALA A 84 -8.10 1.95 7.67
N MET A 85 -8.31 3.21 8.06
CA MET A 85 -8.86 3.58 9.37
C MET A 85 -10.29 3.06 9.55
N GLY A 86 -11.15 3.24 8.55
CA GLY A 86 -12.53 2.75 8.56
C GLY A 86 -12.59 1.24 8.74
N SER A 87 -11.72 0.48 8.07
CA SER A 87 -11.63 -0.97 8.25
C SER A 87 -11.27 -1.36 9.68
N GLN A 88 -10.41 -0.59 10.36
CA GLN A 88 -10.06 -0.84 11.76
C GLN A 88 -11.22 -0.52 12.72
N MET A 89 -11.93 0.57 12.48
CA MET A 89 -13.10 0.93 13.30
C MET A 89 -14.20 -0.13 13.15
N LEU A 90 -14.44 -0.62 11.93
CA LEU A 90 -15.41 -1.68 11.68
C LEU A 90 -15.02 -3.00 12.36
N LEU A 91 -13.73 -3.36 12.36
CA LEU A 91 -13.25 -4.53 13.09
C LEU A 91 -13.46 -4.42 14.60
N GLN A 92 -13.29 -3.23 15.19
CA GLN A 92 -13.54 -3.01 16.62
C GLN A 92 -15.03 -3.12 16.95
N VAL A 93 -15.89 -2.49 16.14
CA VAL A 93 -17.35 -2.57 16.31
C VAL A 93 -17.85 -4.02 16.17
N ALA A 94 -17.30 -4.78 15.22
CA ALA A 94 -17.63 -6.19 15.04
C ALA A 94 -17.15 -7.07 16.22
N ALA A 95 -16.01 -6.73 16.84
CA ALA A 95 -15.48 -7.45 18.00
C ALA A 95 -16.29 -7.21 19.28
N GLU A 96 -16.98 -6.08 19.39
CA GLU A 96 -17.82 -5.71 20.53
C GLU A 96 -19.21 -6.41 20.54
N GLY A 97 -19.49 -7.26 19.54
CA GLY A 97 -20.67 -8.13 19.55
C GLY A 97 -21.99 -7.41 19.32
N LEU A 98 -21.97 -6.25 18.66
CA LEU A 98 -23.19 -5.61 18.15
C LEU A 98 -23.86 -6.55 17.15
N ASP A 99 -25.09 -6.97 17.47
CA ASP A 99 -25.91 -7.84 16.64
C ASP A 99 -25.93 -7.35 15.18
N ASP A 100 -25.40 -8.24 14.35
CA ASP A 100 -25.12 -8.20 12.92
C ASP A 100 -26.08 -7.36 12.04
N PRO A 101 -25.62 -6.29 11.34
CA PRO A 101 -26.34 -5.79 10.18
C PRO A 101 -25.75 -6.26 8.84
N VAL A 102 -24.58 -6.91 8.79
CA VAL A 102 -24.03 -7.48 7.56
C VAL A 102 -23.10 -8.62 7.95
N ALA A 103 -23.49 -9.85 7.62
CA ALA A 103 -22.72 -11.08 7.77
C ALA A 103 -21.44 -11.09 6.91
N LEU A 104 -20.57 -10.10 7.13
CA LEU A 104 -19.22 -10.00 6.59
C LEU A 104 -18.35 -10.82 7.51
N SER A 105 -17.75 -11.87 6.97
CA SER A 105 -16.85 -12.70 7.76
C SER A 105 -15.67 -11.85 8.20
N SER A 106 -15.13 -12.10 9.40
CA SER A 106 -13.92 -11.43 9.89
C SER A 106 -12.71 -11.59 8.95
N ARG A 107 -12.78 -12.50 7.96
CA ARG A 107 -11.77 -12.74 6.93
C ARG A 107 -11.82 -11.75 5.76
N ASP A 108 -12.87 -10.94 5.65
CA ASP A 108 -13.05 -9.99 4.55
C ASP A 108 -12.50 -8.58 4.86
N PHE A 109 -11.97 -8.39 6.06
CA PHE A 109 -11.42 -7.12 6.51
C PHE A 109 -9.90 -7.04 6.31
N MET A 110 -9.44 -5.80 6.17
CA MET A 110 -8.01 -5.51 6.16
C MET A 110 -7.43 -5.79 7.55
N SER A 111 -6.34 -6.57 7.61
CA SER A 111 -5.70 -6.83 8.90
C SER A 111 -5.13 -5.56 9.54
N PRO A 112 -5.02 -5.49 10.87
CA PRO A 112 -4.42 -4.34 11.57
C PRO A 112 -3.04 -3.94 11.04
N ALA A 113 -2.15 -4.91 10.82
CA ALA A 113 -0.84 -4.65 10.19
C ALA A 113 -0.96 -4.02 8.80
N THR A 114 -1.90 -4.51 7.98
CA THR A 114 -2.11 -3.98 6.64
C THR A 114 -2.64 -2.55 6.70
N SER A 115 -3.59 -2.25 7.57
CA SER A 115 -4.13 -0.90 7.75
C SER A 115 -3.05 0.08 8.20
N VAL A 116 -2.23 -0.30 9.18
CA VAL A 116 -1.08 0.51 9.62
C VAL A 116 -0.09 0.71 8.47
N GLY A 117 0.20 -0.33 7.69
CA GLY A 117 1.06 -0.26 6.52
C GLY A 117 0.58 0.73 5.46
N ILE A 118 -0.73 0.71 5.15
CA ILE A 118 -1.34 1.62 4.18
C ILE A 118 -1.37 3.05 4.70
N MET A 119 -1.69 3.27 5.98
CA MET A 119 -1.61 4.59 6.60
C MET A 119 -0.18 5.14 6.53
N PHE A 120 0.80 4.29 6.83
CA PHE A 120 2.22 4.64 6.76
C PHE A 120 2.66 4.98 5.33
N ALA A 121 2.27 4.18 4.34
CA ALA A 121 2.53 4.44 2.93
C ALA A 121 1.87 5.76 2.45
N SER A 122 0.64 6.02 2.89
CA SER A 122 -0.11 7.24 2.59
C SER A 122 0.59 8.48 3.15
N LEU A 123 1.00 8.43 4.43
CA LEU A 123 1.76 9.50 5.08
C LEU A 123 3.09 9.75 4.37
N THR A 124 3.80 8.68 4.02
CA THR A 124 5.09 8.76 3.32
C THR A 124 4.91 9.46 1.97
N LEU A 125 3.87 9.11 1.20
CA LEU A 125 3.50 9.77 -0.06
C LEU A 125 3.27 11.26 0.15
N MET A 126 2.38 11.63 1.07
CA MET A 126 2.06 13.03 1.35
C MET A 126 3.31 13.85 1.74
N LEU A 127 4.19 13.31 2.59
CA LEU A 127 5.40 13.99 3.02
C LEU A 127 6.41 14.15 1.87
N SER A 128 6.54 13.14 1.01
CA SER A 128 7.40 13.18 -0.17
C SER A 128 6.95 14.23 -1.20
N LEU A 129 5.65 14.53 -1.21
CA LEU A 129 5.04 15.57 -2.05
C LEU A 129 5.28 17.01 -1.56
N GLY A 130 5.70 17.19 -0.30
CA GLY A 130 6.05 18.50 0.26
C GLY A 130 7.54 18.79 0.13
N PRO A 131 7.97 19.96 -0.41
CA PRO A 131 9.39 20.30 -0.50
C PRO A 131 10.08 20.30 0.87
N ALA A 132 9.46 20.92 1.87
CA ALA A 132 9.99 21.02 3.23
C ALA A 132 9.99 19.69 4.00
N SER A 133 9.08 18.76 3.67
CA SER A 133 8.91 17.49 4.37
C SER A 133 9.48 16.28 3.63
N ARG A 134 10.12 16.50 2.46
CA ARG A 134 10.62 15.41 1.61
C ARG A 134 11.65 14.53 2.29
N ALA A 135 12.52 15.11 3.13
CA ALA A 135 13.51 14.34 3.89
C ALA A 135 12.83 13.35 4.86
N ALA A 136 11.78 13.79 5.57
CA ALA A 136 10.98 12.91 6.40
C ALA A 136 10.28 11.82 5.57
N GLY A 137 9.72 12.18 4.41
CA GLY A 137 9.18 11.21 3.46
C GLY A 137 10.20 10.15 3.03
N CYS A 138 11.45 10.54 2.77
CA CYS A 138 12.53 9.62 2.43
C CYS A 138 12.86 8.66 3.59
N LEU A 139 13.02 9.19 4.81
CA LEU A 139 13.31 8.36 5.99
C LEU A 139 12.20 7.34 6.25
N LEU A 140 10.94 7.77 6.15
CA LEU A 140 9.80 6.87 6.30
C LEU A 140 9.74 5.84 5.17
N ALA A 141 10.09 6.21 3.93
CA ALA A 141 10.14 5.26 2.84
C ALA A 141 11.22 4.18 3.04
N VAL A 142 12.40 4.56 3.55
CA VAL A 142 13.46 3.59 3.91
C VAL A 142 13.00 2.68 5.05
N LEU A 143 12.38 3.25 6.09
CA LEU A 143 11.84 2.48 7.21
C LEU A 143 10.77 1.48 6.72
N GLY A 144 9.81 1.95 5.94
CA GLY A 144 8.73 1.16 5.38
C GLY A 144 9.25 0.03 4.50
N LEU A 145 10.17 0.34 3.59
CA LEU A 145 10.82 -0.68 2.75
C LEU A 145 11.50 -1.75 3.61
N SER A 146 12.28 -1.34 4.61
CA SER A 146 13.00 -2.26 5.50
C SER A 146 12.04 -3.18 6.27
N VAL A 147 10.96 -2.61 6.82
CA VAL A 147 9.93 -3.36 7.55
C VAL A 147 9.24 -4.36 6.63
N PHE A 148 8.73 -3.93 5.47
CA PHE A 148 7.96 -4.82 4.60
C PHE A 148 8.82 -5.86 3.87
N VAL A 149 10.09 -5.55 3.59
CA VAL A 149 11.05 -6.57 3.11
C VAL A 149 11.31 -7.60 4.23
N GLY A 150 11.53 -7.14 5.47
CA GLY A 150 11.68 -8.04 6.61
C GLY A 150 10.46 -8.94 6.82
N ILE A 151 9.25 -8.36 6.76
CA ILE A 151 7.99 -9.13 6.84
C ILE A 151 7.91 -10.15 5.70
N SER A 152 8.21 -9.74 4.47
CA SER A 152 8.15 -10.62 3.30
C SER A 152 9.10 -11.82 3.39
N LEU A 153 10.26 -11.64 4.03
CA LEU A 153 11.29 -12.68 4.16
C LEU A 153 11.11 -13.56 5.40
N LEU A 154 10.55 -13.02 6.49
CA LEU A 154 10.55 -13.67 7.80
C LEU A 154 9.17 -14.18 8.25
N ASN A 155 8.08 -13.63 7.71
CA ASN A 155 6.73 -14.05 8.07
C ASN A 155 6.30 -15.27 7.22
N PRO A 156 5.70 -16.32 7.79
CA PRO A 156 5.31 -17.50 7.02
C PRO A 156 4.01 -17.30 6.23
N PHE A 157 3.17 -16.31 6.58
CA PHE A 157 1.87 -16.00 5.93
C PHE A 157 0.83 -17.14 5.95
N VAL A 158 1.11 -18.24 6.65
CA VAL A 158 0.24 -19.41 6.77
C VAL A 158 -0.76 -19.21 7.90
N VAL A 159 -2.04 -19.51 7.63
CA VAL A 159 -3.11 -19.43 8.64
C VAL A 159 -2.82 -20.39 9.79
N GLY A 160 -2.87 -19.88 11.03
CA GLY A 160 -2.67 -20.70 12.24
C GLY A 160 -1.23 -21.09 12.55
N SER A 161 -0.24 -20.56 11.81
CA SER A 161 1.18 -20.80 12.13
C SER A 161 1.56 -20.19 13.48
N ILE A 162 2.26 -20.97 14.32
CA ILE A 162 2.83 -20.51 15.60
C ILE A 162 3.92 -19.44 15.43
N PHE A 163 4.50 -19.36 14.24
CA PHE A 163 5.54 -18.38 13.91
C PHE A 163 4.96 -17.06 13.38
N ASN A 164 3.62 -16.95 13.23
CA ASN A 164 3.02 -15.66 12.91
C ASN A 164 3.12 -14.74 14.11
N LEU A 165 3.79 -13.60 13.93
CA LEU A 165 3.78 -12.53 14.90
C LEU A 165 2.33 -12.06 15.13
N PRO A 166 1.85 -11.92 16.38
CA PRO A 166 0.46 -11.56 16.67
C PRO A 166 -0.02 -10.31 15.93
N GLY A 167 0.86 -9.32 15.77
CA GLY A 167 0.55 -8.08 15.05
C GLY A 167 0.44 -8.22 13.53
N LEU A 168 0.98 -9.29 12.93
CA LEU A 168 1.01 -9.51 11.47
C LEU A 168 -0.05 -10.52 10.99
N GLN A 169 -0.86 -11.08 11.91
CA GLN A 169 -1.91 -12.02 11.54
C GLN A 169 -2.90 -11.38 10.55
N GLY A 170 -3.28 -12.14 9.52
CA GLY A 170 -4.19 -11.68 8.47
C GLY A 170 -3.53 -10.89 7.34
N MET A 171 -2.24 -10.53 7.44
CA MET A 171 -1.54 -9.90 6.31
C MET A 171 -1.21 -10.94 5.24
N SER A 172 -1.48 -10.63 3.96
CA SER A 172 -1.10 -11.49 2.84
C SER A 172 0.34 -11.25 2.38
N PHE A 173 0.96 -12.28 1.78
CA PHE A 173 2.27 -12.16 1.15
C PHE A 173 2.26 -11.10 0.03
N TYR A 174 1.24 -11.11 -0.83
CA TYR A 174 1.09 -10.13 -1.91
C TYR A 174 1.01 -8.70 -1.39
N THR A 175 0.33 -8.46 -0.26
CA THR A 175 0.28 -7.13 0.38
C THR A 175 1.67 -6.69 0.82
N ALA A 176 2.45 -7.57 1.46
CA ALA A 176 3.79 -7.23 1.93
C ALA A 176 4.71 -6.87 0.77
N VAL A 177 4.71 -7.70 -0.29
CA VAL A 177 5.50 -7.45 -1.49
C VAL A 177 5.04 -6.16 -2.19
N ALA A 178 3.74 -5.92 -2.32
CA ALA A 178 3.22 -4.72 -2.96
C ALA A 178 3.59 -3.44 -2.20
N LEU A 179 3.55 -3.46 -0.86
CA LEU A 179 4.00 -2.33 -0.03
C LEU A 179 5.53 -2.14 -0.13
N SER A 180 6.33 -3.22 -0.12
CA SER A 180 7.77 -3.12 -0.39
C SER A 180 8.06 -2.48 -1.75
N MET A 181 7.37 -2.92 -2.80
CA MET A 181 7.50 -2.34 -4.14
C MET A 181 7.07 -0.87 -4.17
N PHE A 182 6.01 -0.51 -3.44
CA PHE A 182 5.57 0.88 -3.34
C PHE A 182 6.64 1.77 -2.70
N PHE A 183 7.20 1.37 -1.55
CA PHE A 183 8.25 2.16 -0.89
C PHE A 183 9.53 2.25 -1.72
N LEU A 184 9.92 1.18 -2.41
CA LEU A 184 11.03 1.21 -3.35
C LEU A 184 10.77 2.21 -4.49
N ASN A 185 9.58 2.14 -5.10
CA ASN A 185 9.19 3.03 -6.18
C ASN A 185 9.15 4.50 -5.72
N GLN A 186 8.74 4.72 -4.48
CA GLN A 186 8.75 6.03 -3.84
C GLN A 186 10.17 6.58 -3.63
N LEU A 187 11.11 5.75 -3.18
CA LEU A 187 12.52 6.17 -3.07
C LEU A 187 13.11 6.55 -4.43
N LEU A 188 12.82 5.76 -5.47
CA LEU A 188 13.20 6.10 -6.85
C LEU A 188 12.56 7.41 -7.32
N TRP A 189 11.31 7.65 -6.91
CA TRP A 189 10.60 8.89 -7.23
C TRP A 189 11.26 10.11 -6.57
N ILE A 190 11.64 10.02 -5.29
CA ILE A 190 12.31 11.09 -4.52
C ILE A 190 13.65 11.45 -5.18
N ASP A 191 14.45 10.45 -5.53
CA ASP A 191 15.74 10.62 -6.21
C ASP A 191 15.59 11.21 -7.63
N ALA A 192 14.50 10.88 -8.33
CA ALA A 192 14.18 11.47 -9.64
C ALA A 192 13.73 12.95 -9.57
N HIS A 193 13.42 13.46 -8.38
CA HIS A 193 12.94 14.83 -8.14
C HIS A 193 13.71 15.47 -6.97
N PRO A 194 14.98 15.90 -7.18
CA PRO A 194 15.74 16.60 -6.14
C PRO A 194 15.07 17.93 -5.74
N ALA A 195 15.24 18.32 -4.48
CA ALA A 195 14.61 19.52 -3.89
C ALA A 195 14.99 20.82 -4.62
N ASP A 196 16.19 20.86 -5.22
CA ASP A 196 16.74 22.05 -5.88
C ASP A 196 15.96 22.46 -7.13
N ALA A 197 15.26 21.52 -7.77
CA ALA A 197 14.43 21.82 -8.94
C ALA A 197 13.15 22.62 -8.60
N ALA A 198 12.83 22.81 -7.32
CA ALA A 198 11.70 23.60 -6.85
C ALA A 198 12.07 25.07 -6.54
N LEU A 199 13.35 25.42 -6.57
CA LEU A 199 13.84 26.82 -6.42
C LEU A 199 14.10 27.49 -7.77
N GLU A 200 14.14 26.72 -8.86
CA GLU A 200 14.46 27.19 -10.22
C GLU A 200 13.23 27.36 -11.13
N ALA A 201 12.01 27.20 -10.61
CA ALA A 201 10.74 27.39 -11.34
C ALA A 201 9.79 28.31 -10.57
#